data_AF-A0A4R7X7P1-F1
#
_entry.id   AF-A0A4R7X7P1-F1
#
_cell.length_a   1.000
_cell.length_b   1.000
_cell.length_c   1.000
_cell.angle_alpha   90.00
_cell.angle_beta   90.00
_cell.angle_gamma   90.00
#
_symmetry.space_group_name_H-M   'P 1'
#
loop_
_entity.id
_entity.type
_entity.pdbx_description
1 polymer ?
#
loop_
_entity_poly.entity_id
_entity_poly.type
_entity_poly.pdbx_seq_one_letter_code
_entity_poly.pdbx_strand_id
1 'polypeptide(L)'
;MDRWRENAPLIGEWLMKGIFLVLLGVLVAFVLSTSPVFKRWGGAYLAPLRTVQQEAPAVLLSTNVPPDSFKCDGRKYCSQMTSCAEAKSFLTYCPGTKMDGDHNGIPCESQWCRKGARRTPAGRWIN
;
A
#
# COMPACT_ATOMS: atom_id res chain seq x y z
N MET A 1 -19.40 -23.10 73.21
CA MET A 1 -19.26 -22.20 72.06
C MET A 1 -18.03 -22.65 71.27
N ASP A 2 -18.00 -22.43 69.95
CA ASP A 2 -16.89 -22.73 69.01
C ASP A 2 -16.93 -24.08 68.27
N ARG A 3 -17.94 -24.24 67.41
CA ARG A 3 -17.91 -25.24 66.31
C ARG A 3 -18.53 -24.69 65.01
N TRP A 4 -18.16 -23.47 64.61
CA TRP A 4 -18.67 -22.82 63.38
C TRP A 4 -17.58 -22.47 62.35
N ARG A 5 -16.43 -23.17 62.33
CA ARG A 5 -15.32 -22.79 61.43
C ARG A 5 -14.74 -23.87 60.51
N GLU A 6 -15.51 -24.90 60.13
CA GLU A 6 -14.93 -25.96 59.26
C GLU A 6 -15.76 -26.38 58.05
N ASN A 7 -16.83 -25.67 57.71
CA ASN A 7 -17.54 -25.92 56.45
C ASN A 7 -17.80 -24.59 55.71
N ALA A 8 -16.76 -24.03 55.09
CA ALA A 8 -16.91 -23.08 54.00
C ALA A 8 -17.01 -23.91 52.70
N PRO A 9 -18.22 -24.12 52.14
CA PRO A 9 -18.38 -25.01 51.00
C PRO A 9 -17.72 -24.45 49.74
N LEU A 10 -17.11 -25.37 49.00
CA LEU A 10 -16.43 -25.28 47.72
C LEU A 10 -17.36 -24.80 46.57
N ILE A 11 -18.02 -23.66 46.74
CA ILE A 11 -18.93 -23.09 45.73
C ILE A 11 -18.16 -22.14 44.79
N GLY A 12 -16.93 -21.75 45.14
CA GLY A 12 -16.14 -20.73 44.44
C GLY A 12 -15.43 -21.17 43.15
N GLU A 13 -15.09 -22.46 42.98
CA GLU A 13 -14.29 -22.89 41.81
C GLU A 13 -15.09 -22.89 40.51
N TRP A 14 -16.32 -23.36 40.52
CA TRP A 14 -17.19 -23.38 39.34
C TRP A 14 -17.75 -22.00 39.00
N LEU A 15 -18.02 -21.17 40.00
CA LEU A 15 -18.44 -19.78 39.80
C LEU A 15 -17.30 -18.94 39.20
N MET A 16 -16.07 -19.06 39.71
CA MET A 16 -14.92 -18.35 39.15
C MET A 16 -14.55 -18.85 37.75
N LYS A 17 -14.59 -20.17 37.50
CA LYS A 17 -14.35 -20.73 36.16
C LYS A 17 -15.46 -20.36 35.17
N GLY A 18 -16.72 -20.37 35.60
CA GLY A 18 -17.87 -19.96 34.79
C GLY A 18 -17.83 -18.48 34.44
N ILE A 19 -17.55 -17.60 35.41
CA ILE A 19 -17.36 -16.16 35.17
C ILE A 19 -16.16 -15.94 34.23
N PHE A 20 -15.06 -16.66 34.41
CA PHE A 20 -13.88 -16.55 33.54
C PHE A 20 -14.17 -16.97 32.09
N LEU A 21 -14.93 -18.06 31.88
CA LEU A 21 -15.34 -18.50 30.54
C LEU A 21 -16.26 -17.48 29.86
N VAL A 22 -17.20 -16.87 30.61
CA VAL A 22 -18.07 -15.82 30.10
C VAL A 22 -17.27 -14.56 29.77
N LEU A 23 -16.37 -14.12 30.65
CA LEU A 23 -15.52 -12.94 30.43
C LEU A 23 -14.57 -13.15 29.24
N LEU A 24 -13.98 -14.34 29.10
CA LEU A 24 -13.11 -14.68 27.97
C LEU A 24 -13.90 -14.68 26.66
N GLY A 25 -15.12 -15.23 26.64
CA GLY A 25 -16.01 -15.16 25.49
C GLY A 25 -16.40 -13.73 25.09
N VAL A 26 -16.74 -12.88 26.07
CA VAL A 26 -17.08 -11.46 25.82
C VAL A 26 -15.87 -10.67 25.33
N LEU A 27 -14.68 -10.92 25.88
CA LEU A 27 -13.44 -10.25 25.46
C LEU A 27 -13.05 -10.66 24.04
N VAL A 28 -13.18 -11.94 23.68
CA VAL A 28 -12.98 -12.43 22.31
C VAL A 28 -13.98 -11.78 21.34
N ALA A 29 -15.27 -11.75 21.69
CA ALA A 29 -16.29 -11.10 20.86
C ALA A 29 -16.05 -9.59 20.69
N PHE A 30 -15.62 -8.91 21.76
CA PHE A 30 -15.29 -7.49 21.73
C PHE A 30 -14.07 -7.20 20.85
N VAL A 31 -13.02 -8.03 20.94
CA VAL A 31 -11.81 -7.92 20.08
C VAL A 31 -12.15 -8.20 18.62
N LEU A 32 -13.01 -9.19 18.33
CA LEU A 32 -13.51 -9.45 16.97
C LEU A 32 -14.36 -8.29 16.43
N SER A 33 -15.18 -7.64 17.26
CA SER A 33 -16.05 -6.54 16.84
C SER A 33 -15.34 -5.19 16.70
N THR A 34 -14.28 -4.94 17.48
CA THR A 34 -13.58 -3.64 17.54
C THR A 34 -12.28 -3.59 16.76
N SER A 35 -11.66 -4.75 16.45
CA SER A 35 -10.45 -4.76 15.64
C SER A 35 -10.76 -4.45 14.16
N PRO A 36 -10.05 -3.49 13.53
CA PRO A 36 -10.23 -3.15 12.12
C PRO A 36 -9.80 -4.26 11.16
N VAL A 37 -9.15 -5.32 11.68
CA VAL A 37 -8.71 -6.50 10.92
C VAL A 37 -9.91 -7.35 10.48
N PHE A 38 -10.91 -7.55 11.36
CA PHE A 38 -12.06 -8.41 11.04
C PHE A 38 -13.03 -7.74 10.04
N LYS A 39 -13.19 -6.41 10.12
CA LYS A 39 -13.98 -5.64 9.13
C LYS A 39 -13.41 -5.71 7.70
N ARG A 40 -12.13 -6.08 7.53
CA ARG A 40 -11.47 -6.20 6.22
C ARG A 40 -11.74 -7.52 5.51
N TRP A 41 -12.11 -8.59 6.22
CA TRP A 41 -12.41 -9.89 5.60
C TRP A 41 -13.85 -10.00 5.08
N GLY A 42 -14.82 -9.27 5.65
CA GLY A 42 -16.23 -9.33 5.25
C GLY A 42 -16.60 -8.57 3.97
N GLY A 43 -15.71 -7.74 3.43
CA GLY A 43 -16.00 -6.85 2.29
C GLY A 43 -15.71 -7.41 0.89
N ALA A 44 -15.13 -8.62 0.78
CA ALA A 44 -14.69 -9.17 -0.51
C ALA A 44 -15.74 -10.03 -1.23
N TYR A 45 -16.78 -10.51 -0.54
CA TYR A 45 -17.71 -11.51 -1.11
C TYR A 45 -18.93 -10.91 -1.80
N LEU A 46 -19.18 -9.60 -1.63
CA LEU A 46 -20.32 -8.90 -2.24
C LEU A 46 -19.86 -7.75 -3.15
N ALA A 47 -18.65 -7.86 -3.71
CA ALA A 47 -18.33 -7.05 -4.87
C ALA A 47 -19.18 -7.58 -6.04
N PRO A 48 -20.07 -6.78 -6.64
CA PRO A 48 -20.68 -7.16 -7.91
C PRO A 48 -19.55 -7.44 -8.89
N LEU A 49 -19.68 -8.51 -9.69
CA LEU A 49 -18.85 -8.73 -10.86
C LEU A 49 -18.94 -7.44 -11.69
N ARG A 50 -17.94 -6.57 -11.55
CA ARG A 50 -17.64 -5.59 -12.59
C ARG A 50 -17.30 -6.45 -13.78
N THR A 51 -18.28 -6.61 -14.64
CA THR A 51 -18.11 -6.77 -16.07
C THR A 51 -16.84 -6.01 -16.42
N VAL A 52 -15.80 -6.78 -16.73
CA VAL A 52 -14.69 -6.30 -17.54
C VAL A 52 -15.38 -5.94 -18.86
N GLN A 53 -15.85 -4.69 -18.95
CA GLN A 53 -16.02 -4.05 -20.24
C GLN A 53 -14.60 -3.96 -20.78
N GLN A 54 -14.23 -5.02 -21.47
CA GLN A 54 -13.18 -5.03 -22.47
C GLN A 54 -13.70 -4.16 -23.63
N GLU A 55 -13.79 -2.85 -23.39
CA GLU A 55 -13.82 -1.89 -24.47
C GLU A 55 -12.41 -1.92 -25.05
N ALA A 56 -12.29 -2.42 -26.27
CA ALA A 56 -11.06 -2.40 -27.03
C ALA A 56 -10.43 -1.00 -26.96
N PRO A 57 -9.09 -0.87 -26.86
CA PRO A 57 -8.46 0.43 -26.88
C PRO A 57 -8.62 1.01 -28.29
N ALA A 58 -9.71 1.75 -28.50
CA ALA A 58 -9.79 2.73 -29.57
C ALA A 58 -8.79 3.84 -29.19
N VAL A 59 -7.66 3.77 -29.87
CA VAL A 59 -6.55 4.72 -29.82
C VAL A 59 -7.09 6.14 -29.96
N LEU A 60 -6.97 6.94 -28.91
CA LEU A 60 -6.79 8.37 -29.06
C LEU A 60 -5.47 8.74 -28.42
N LEU A 61 -4.51 9.03 -29.30
CA LEU A 61 -3.20 9.58 -29.01
C LEU A 61 -3.31 10.64 -27.90
N SER A 62 -2.70 10.35 -26.75
CA SER A 62 -2.04 11.40 -25.98
C SER A 62 -0.54 11.20 -26.14
N THR A 63 -0.10 11.29 -27.39
CA THR A 63 1.30 11.53 -27.69
C THR A 63 1.53 13.02 -27.46
N ASN A 64 2.10 13.38 -26.33
CA ASN A 64 2.82 14.65 -26.24
C ASN A 64 4.31 14.46 -25.98
N VAL A 65 4.90 13.44 -26.61
CA VAL A 65 6.26 13.51 -27.17
C VAL A 65 6.27 12.58 -28.39
N PRO A 66 6.55 13.06 -29.60
CA PRO A 66 6.67 12.19 -30.77
C PRO A 66 7.76 11.12 -30.51
N PRO A 67 7.47 9.82 -30.70
CA PRO A 67 8.45 8.75 -30.53
C PRO A 67 9.59 8.77 -31.56
N ASP A 68 9.47 9.59 -32.62
CA ASP A 68 10.45 9.67 -33.71
C ASP A 68 11.72 10.49 -33.42
N SER A 69 11.84 11.13 -32.24
CA SER A 69 13.01 11.97 -31.92
C SER A 69 13.76 11.60 -30.64
N PHE A 70 13.41 10.49 -29.98
CA PHE A 70 14.13 10.07 -28.77
C PHE A 70 15.38 9.26 -29.13
N LYS A 71 16.49 9.96 -29.35
CA LYS A 71 17.80 9.33 -29.58
C LYS A 71 18.57 9.25 -28.27
N CYS A 72 19.38 8.21 -28.13
CA CYS A 72 20.37 8.16 -27.06
C CYS A 72 21.60 8.95 -27.49
N ASP A 73 21.58 10.27 -27.27
CA ASP A 73 22.68 11.19 -27.57
C ASP A 73 23.89 11.06 -26.61
N GLY A 74 23.97 9.95 -25.87
CA GLY A 74 25.12 9.62 -25.02
C GLY A 74 25.17 10.36 -23.68
N ARG A 75 24.12 11.11 -23.33
CA ARG A 75 24.00 11.76 -22.03
C ARG A 75 23.92 10.72 -20.91
N LYS A 76 24.72 10.93 -19.85
CA LYS A 76 24.81 9.99 -18.71
C LYS A 76 24.54 10.60 -17.35
N TYR A 77 24.55 11.93 -17.25
CA TYR A 77 24.49 12.66 -15.99
C TYR A 77 23.26 13.57 -15.93
N CYS A 78 22.82 13.85 -14.70
CA CYS A 78 21.61 14.63 -14.43
C CYS A 78 21.68 16.09 -14.86
N SER A 79 22.86 16.71 -14.82
CA SER A 79 23.04 18.10 -15.28
C SER A 79 22.78 18.29 -16.77
N GLN A 80 22.71 17.19 -17.54
CA GLN A 80 22.47 17.22 -18.97
C GLN A 80 21.00 17.01 -19.32
N MET A 81 20.15 16.65 -18.35
CA MET A 81 18.70 16.54 -18.50
C MET A 81 18.05 17.88 -18.19
N THR A 82 16.82 18.11 -18.67
CA THR A 82 16.07 19.35 -18.41
C THR A 82 14.82 19.14 -17.56
N SER A 83 14.44 17.87 -17.33
CA SER A 83 13.26 17.52 -16.54
C SER A 83 13.29 16.10 -15.99
N CYS A 84 12.45 15.83 -14.99
CA CYS A 84 12.31 14.49 -14.40
C CYS A 84 11.70 13.47 -15.39
N ALA A 85 10.76 13.93 -16.23
CA ALA A 85 10.12 13.08 -17.24
C ALA A 85 11.10 12.67 -18.36
N GLU A 86 11.94 13.62 -18.79
CA GLU A 86 13.02 13.35 -19.75
C GLU A 86 14.05 12.37 -19.17
N ALA A 87 14.50 12.61 -17.93
CA ALA A 87 15.45 11.73 -17.26
C ALA A 87 14.94 10.28 -17.14
N LYS A 88 13.64 10.10 -16.83
CA LYS A 88 13.02 8.75 -16.79
C LYS A 88 12.94 8.07 -18.13
N SER A 89 12.64 8.85 -19.17
CA SER A 89 12.63 8.34 -20.54
C SER A 89 14.05 7.89 -20.92
N PHE A 90 15.08 8.68 -20.59
CA PHE A 90 16.47 8.30 -20.84
C PHE A 90 16.88 7.03 -20.08
N LEU A 91 16.50 6.89 -18.81
CA LEU A 91 16.76 5.68 -18.02
C LEU A 91 16.11 4.44 -18.61
N THR A 92 14.94 4.59 -19.24
CA THR A 92 14.15 3.48 -19.81
C THR A 92 14.66 3.07 -21.19
N TYR A 93 14.98 4.04 -22.05
CA TYR A 93 15.30 3.80 -23.45
C TYR A 93 16.81 3.69 -23.73
N CYS A 94 17.67 4.23 -22.86
CA CYS A 94 19.11 4.28 -23.09
C CYS A 94 19.91 3.45 -22.06
N PRO A 95 20.66 2.43 -22.50
CA PRO A 95 21.51 1.64 -21.62
C PRO A 95 22.75 2.43 -21.19
N GLY A 96 23.26 2.15 -19.98
CA GLY A 96 24.55 2.69 -19.50
C GLY A 96 24.52 4.13 -18.98
N THR A 97 23.34 4.64 -18.61
CA THR A 97 23.17 5.94 -17.96
C THR A 97 23.52 5.86 -16.47
N LYS A 98 24.20 6.87 -15.92
CA LYS A 98 24.62 6.95 -14.50
C LYS A 98 23.82 8.00 -13.73
N MET A 99 22.50 7.98 -13.91
CA MET A 99 21.59 8.98 -13.34
C MET A 99 20.72 8.44 -12.19
N ASP A 100 20.56 7.13 -12.12
CA ASP A 100 19.89 6.40 -11.05
C ASP A 100 20.97 5.61 -10.29
N GLY A 101 21.52 6.22 -9.24
CA GLY A 101 22.65 5.66 -8.50
C GLY A 101 22.24 4.54 -7.54
N ASP A 102 21.03 4.65 -6.96
CA ASP A 102 20.46 3.68 -6.03
C ASP A 102 19.53 2.65 -6.71
N HIS A 103 19.33 2.77 -8.03
CA HIS A 103 18.57 1.84 -8.87
C HIS A 103 17.11 1.70 -8.42
N ASN A 104 16.55 2.80 -7.90
CA ASN A 104 15.18 2.83 -7.38
C ASN A 104 14.14 3.21 -8.46
N GLY A 105 14.59 3.46 -9.70
CA GLY A 105 13.75 3.89 -10.83
C GLY A 105 13.43 5.39 -10.83
N ILE A 106 14.09 6.18 -9.97
CA ILE A 106 13.95 7.64 -9.87
C ILE A 106 15.31 8.27 -10.20
N PRO A 107 15.57 8.57 -11.48
CA PRO A 107 16.81 9.24 -11.85
C PRO A 107 16.82 10.69 -11.36
N CYS A 108 18.00 11.22 -11.07
CA CYS A 108 18.19 12.65 -10.81
C CYS A 108 17.38 13.23 -9.64
N GLU A 109 17.30 12.49 -8.53
CA GLU A 109 16.54 12.87 -7.33
C GLU A 109 16.92 14.25 -6.76
N SER A 110 18.19 14.64 -6.91
CA SER A 110 18.73 15.88 -6.35
C SER A 110 18.43 17.13 -7.19
N GLN A 111 18.16 16.98 -8.50
CA GLN A 111 18.02 18.11 -9.43
C GLN A 111 16.61 18.20 -10.00
N TRP A 112 16.14 17.11 -10.62
CA TRP A 112 14.89 17.09 -11.40
C TRP A 112 13.77 16.34 -10.69
N CYS A 113 14.06 15.17 -10.12
CA CYS A 113 13.05 14.29 -9.50
C CYS A 113 13.07 14.41 -7.97
N ARG A 114 12.81 15.60 -7.42
CA ARG A 114 12.79 15.80 -5.96
C ARG A 114 11.82 14.81 -5.30
N LYS A 115 12.28 14.14 -4.22
CA LYS A 115 11.49 13.23 -3.39
C LYS A 115 10.27 13.95 -2.81
N GLY A 116 9.19 14.02 -3.59
CA GLY A 116 8.01 14.82 -3.26
C GLY A 116 7.00 14.91 -4.40
N ALA A 117 7.45 14.78 -5.65
CA ALA A 117 6.55 14.64 -6.78
C ALA A 117 5.88 13.26 -6.73
N ARG A 118 4.74 13.15 -6.04
CA ARG A 118 3.92 11.93 -6.08
C ARG A 118 3.40 11.77 -7.50
N ARG A 119 3.51 10.55 -8.07
CA ARG A 119 2.73 10.20 -9.26
C ARG A 119 1.26 10.45 -8.92
N THR A 120 0.63 11.36 -9.63
CA THR A 120 -0.83 11.32 -9.71
C THR A 120 -1.24 10.00 -10.35
N PRO A 121 -2.46 9.47 -10.06
CA PRO A 121 -2.99 8.29 -10.74
C PRO A 121 -2.96 8.39 -12.28
N ALA A 122 -2.85 9.61 -12.81
CA ALA A 122 -2.71 9.93 -14.23
C ALA A 122 -1.25 9.95 -14.75
N GLY A 123 -0.25 9.54 -13.96
CA GLY A 123 1.15 9.51 -14.39
C GLY A 123 1.80 10.89 -14.58
N ARG A 124 1.11 11.98 -14.20
CA ARG A 124 1.59 13.35 -14.31
C ARG A 124 2.41 13.73 -13.08
N TRP A 125 3.66 14.13 -13.30
CA TRP A 125 4.53 14.75 -12.32
C TRP A 125 4.15 16.23 -12.23
N ILE A 126 3.45 16.60 -11.16
CA ILE A 126 3.18 17.98 -10.80
C ILE A 126 4.27 18.45 -9.84
N ASN A 127 4.78 19.66 -10.09
CA ASN A 127 5.77 20.34 -9.26
C ASN A 127 5.13 20.80 -7.95
#